data_AF-A0A0R3T3L6-F1
#
_entry.id   AF-A0A0R3T3L6-F1
#
_cell.length_a   1.000
_cell.length_b   1.000
_cell.length_c   1.000
_cell.angle_alpha   90.00
_cell.angle_beta   90.00
_cell.angle_gamma   90.00
#
_symmetry.space_group_name_H-M   'P 1'
#
loop_
_entity.id
_entity.type
_entity.pdbx_description
1 polymer ?
#
loop_
_entity_poly.entity_id
_entity_poly.type
_entity_poly.pdbx_seq_one_letter_code
_entity_poly.pdbx_strand_id
1 'polypeptide(L)'
;MQILLEEVLRNPRLNVSNRKVAFQLSREMMNDQLVESRVDLALLMTPTQVPSKENFDTIPALDIAEELTYLDFHIFRSIKTEELLNQVWMKDGKETKAPHVMLVTKRFNEVSKLVVSEIISRPEVPDRATCIEKWVAIADICRCLQNYNGVLQICAALESSSIHRLKNTWEVVAKPSRQSFEKLLNLVAASARFKNMREMLHRCDPPCIPYLGMYLTDLSFIEEGALDITEHGLINFCKMRMLAHVLMEIRRYTQTPYMIELRQEVVDYLLDPTRLLSDDQTYEASLTIEPRRTFNKSPQQQTTPSTSVAAPSTQYEDK
;
A
#
# COMPACT_ATOMS: atom_id res chain seq x y z
N MET A 1 21.25 -16.28 3.27
CA MET A 1 21.99 -15.01 3.03
C MET A 1 22.87 -14.60 4.22
N GLN A 2 22.38 -14.54 5.46
CA GLN A 2 23.21 -14.17 6.62
C GLN A 2 24.44 -15.07 6.80
N ILE A 3 24.24 -16.39 6.82
CA ILE A 3 25.32 -17.39 6.90
C ILE A 3 26.31 -17.21 5.75
N LEU A 4 25.79 -16.99 4.54
CA LEU A 4 26.60 -16.74 3.35
C LEU A 4 27.45 -15.46 3.47
N LEU A 5 26.90 -14.38 4.03
CA LEU A 5 27.62 -13.12 4.27
C LEU A 5 28.69 -13.27 5.35
N GLU A 6 28.42 -14.01 6.42
CA GLU A 6 29.40 -14.31 7.47
C GLU A 6 30.57 -15.14 6.93
N GLU A 7 30.29 -16.16 6.12
CA GLU A 7 31.32 -16.98 5.46
C GLU A 7 32.16 -16.14 4.48
N VAL A 8 31.52 -15.25 3.73
CA VAL A 8 32.20 -14.30 2.83
C VAL A 8 33.13 -13.37 3.58
N LEU A 9 32.68 -12.79 4.70
CA LEU A 9 33.47 -11.85 5.48
C LEU A 9 34.70 -12.49 6.13
N ARG A 10 34.65 -13.80 6.41
CA ARG A 10 35.80 -14.59 6.89
C ARG A 10 36.86 -14.85 5.82
N ASN A 11 36.56 -14.62 4.53
CA ASN A 11 37.53 -14.85 3.46
C ASN A 11 38.56 -13.70 3.36
N PRO A 12 39.85 -13.95 3.67
CA PRO A 12 40.89 -12.91 3.65
C PRO A 12 41.20 -12.42 2.23
N ARG A 13 40.94 -13.24 1.19
CA ARG A 13 41.21 -12.93 -0.22
C ARG A 13 40.07 -12.18 -0.91
N LEU A 14 38.99 -11.86 -0.19
CA LEU A 14 37.88 -11.09 -0.73
C LEU A 14 38.35 -9.67 -1.10
N ASN A 15 38.07 -9.25 -2.33
CA ASN A 15 38.45 -7.91 -2.77
C ASN A 15 37.76 -6.82 -1.92
N VAL A 16 38.36 -5.62 -1.89
CA VAL A 16 37.89 -4.52 -1.03
C VAL A 16 36.45 -4.10 -1.36
N SER A 17 36.07 -4.07 -2.64
CA SER A 17 34.72 -3.66 -3.06
C SER A 17 33.65 -4.65 -2.59
N ASN A 18 33.89 -5.95 -2.71
CA ASN A 18 32.96 -7.01 -2.34
C ASN A 18 32.89 -7.13 -0.81
N ARG A 19 34.02 -6.92 -0.11
CA ARG A 19 34.04 -6.85 1.35
C ARG A 19 33.19 -5.69 1.87
N LYS A 20 33.25 -4.51 1.23
CA LYS A 20 32.39 -3.37 1.58
C LYS A 20 30.90 -3.72 1.45
N VAL A 21 30.48 -4.34 0.33
CA VAL A 21 29.08 -4.75 0.12
C VAL A 21 28.64 -5.78 1.15
N ALA A 22 29.45 -6.82 1.40
CA ALA A 22 29.11 -7.85 2.36
C ALA A 22 29.02 -7.30 3.79
N PHE A 23 29.95 -6.42 4.17
CA PHE A 23 29.95 -5.77 5.47
C PHE A 23 28.73 -4.85 5.62
N GLN A 24 28.36 -4.13 4.56
CA GLN A 24 27.23 -3.23 4.57
C GLN A 24 25.91 -4.01 4.72
N LEU A 25 25.67 -5.06 3.92
CA LEU A 25 24.51 -5.92 4.09
C LEU A 25 24.44 -6.55 5.48
N SER A 26 25.56 -7.08 5.98
CA SER A 26 25.64 -7.66 7.32
C SER A 26 25.36 -6.63 8.41
N ARG A 27 25.87 -5.40 8.27
CA ARG A 27 25.60 -4.30 9.20
C ARG A 27 24.13 -3.87 9.15
N GLU A 28 23.50 -3.81 7.99
CA GLU A 28 22.07 -3.47 7.91
C GLU A 28 21.21 -4.53 8.61
N MET A 29 21.56 -5.82 8.48
CA MET A 29 20.91 -6.90 9.23
C MET A 29 21.14 -6.78 10.75
N MET A 30 22.29 -6.24 11.18
CA MET A 30 22.63 -6.06 12.59
C MET A 30 22.04 -4.77 13.20
N ASN A 31 21.97 -3.69 12.42
CA ASN A 31 21.40 -2.39 12.80
C ASN A 31 19.90 -2.50 13.13
N ASP A 32 19.21 -3.53 12.64
CA ASP A 32 17.84 -3.86 13.04
C ASP A 32 17.69 -4.07 14.56
N GLN A 33 18.78 -4.43 15.27
CA GLN A 33 18.77 -4.76 16.70
C GLN A 33 19.11 -3.58 17.62
N LEU A 34 19.69 -2.49 17.12
CA LEU A 34 20.29 -1.42 17.95
C LEU A 34 19.44 -0.15 18.10
N VAL A 35 18.21 -0.14 17.59
CA VAL A 35 17.34 1.04 17.69
C VAL A 35 16.56 1.02 19.00
N GLU A 36 17.14 1.57 20.06
CA GLU A 36 16.64 1.66 21.45
C GLU A 36 15.35 2.47 21.65
N SER A 37 14.54 2.71 20.62
CA SER A 37 13.30 3.53 20.72
C SER A 37 12.17 3.06 19.80
N ARG A 38 12.02 1.75 19.60
CA ARG A 38 10.86 1.22 18.90
C ARG A 38 9.66 1.26 19.84
N VAL A 39 8.64 2.04 19.48
CA VAL A 39 7.29 1.95 20.06
C VAL A 39 6.87 0.47 20.03
N ASP A 40 6.24 -0.01 21.10
CA ASP A 40 5.68 -1.35 21.13
C ASP A 40 4.57 -1.44 20.08
N LEU A 41 4.89 -2.03 18.93
CA LEU A 41 3.99 -2.11 17.80
C LEU A 41 2.80 -3.03 18.10
N ALA A 42 2.97 -4.04 18.96
CA ALA A 42 1.87 -4.91 19.35
C ALA A 42 0.85 -4.13 20.18
N LEU A 43 1.33 -3.31 21.12
CA LEU A 43 0.48 -2.42 21.90
C LEU A 43 -0.17 -1.35 21.01
N LEU A 44 0.59 -0.68 20.15
CA LEU A 44 0.10 0.39 19.27
C LEU A 44 -0.98 -0.09 18.30
N MET A 45 -0.85 -1.32 17.78
CA MET A 45 -1.78 -1.89 16.81
C MET A 45 -2.91 -2.70 17.48
N THR A 46 -3.03 -2.66 18.80
CA THR A 46 -4.11 -3.36 19.50
C THR A 46 -5.44 -2.70 19.15
N PRO A 47 -6.39 -3.43 18.51
CA PRO A 47 -7.69 -2.86 18.19
C PRO A 47 -8.43 -2.46 19.47
N THR A 48 -9.17 -1.36 19.41
CA THR A 48 -10.05 -1.00 20.52
C THR A 48 -11.10 -2.09 20.74
N GLN A 49 -11.35 -2.42 22.01
CA GLN A 49 -12.38 -3.39 22.41
C GLN A 49 -13.78 -2.76 22.46
N VAL A 50 -13.84 -1.42 22.44
CA VAL A 50 -15.07 -0.64 22.49
C VAL A 50 -15.11 0.25 21.25
N PRO A 51 -16.25 0.35 20.53
CA PRO A 51 -16.36 1.25 19.40
C PRO A 51 -15.90 2.66 19.77
N SER A 52 -15.05 3.26 18.94
CA SER A 52 -14.56 4.61 19.22
C SER A 52 -15.74 5.58 19.27
N LYS A 53 -15.75 6.46 20.28
CA LYS A 53 -16.76 7.52 20.40
C LYS A 53 -16.53 8.66 19.41
N GLU A 54 -15.33 8.73 18.85
CA GLU A 54 -15.00 9.74 17.87
C GLU A 54 -15.78 9.53 16.57
N ASN A 55 -16.16 10.64 15.96
CA ASN A 55 -16.86 10.67 14.70
C ASN A 55 -15.92 11.22 13.64
N PHE A 56 -15.88 10.57 12.48
CA PHE A 56 -15.10 11.06 11.34
C PHE A 56 -15.36 12.54 11.06
N ASP A 57 -16.61 13.02 11.17
CA ASP A 57 -16.97 14.41 10.92
C ASP A 57 -16.36 15.40 11.94
N THR A 58 -16.16 14.97 13.19
CA THR A 58 -15.65 15.84 14.27
C THR A 58 -14.13 15.89 14.34
N ILE A 59 -13.44 14.81 13.97
CA ILE A 59 -11.96 14.79 13.98
C ILE A 59 -11.43 15.65 12.82
N PRO A 60 -10.53 16.63 13.05
CA PRO A 60 -9.88 17.37 11.97
C PRO A 60 -9.18 16.47 10.94
N ALA A 61 -9.21 16.86 9.66
CA ALA A 61 -8.54 16.12 8.60
C ALA A 61 -7.01 16.00 8.82
N LEU A 62 -6.41 17.03 9.42
CA LEU A 62 -4.99 17.04 9.79
C LEU A 62 -4.69 15.92 10.81
N ASP A 63 -5.47 15.83 11.87
CA ASP A 63 -5.26 14.85 12.93
C ASP A 63 -5.37 13.42 12.41
N ILE A 64 -6.36 13.14 11.53
CA ILE A 64 -6.47 11.83 10.86
C ILE A 64 -5.23 11.53 10.02
N ALA A 65 -4.74 12.50 9.24
CA ALA A 65 -3.58 12.33 8.38
C ALA A 65 -2.27 12.14 9.19
N GLU A 66 -2.12 12.87 10.30
CA GLU A 66 -0.99 12.75 11.21
C GLU A 66 -0.97 11.37 11.87
N GLU A 67 -2.08 10.91 12.47
CA GLU A 67 -2.12 9.60 13.12
C GLU A 67 -2.04 8.44 12.13
N LEU A 68 -2.63 8.58 10.93
CA LEU A 68 -2.44 7.61 9.85
C LEU A 68 -0.95 7.50 9.48
N THR A 69 -0.26 8.64 9.36
CA THR A 69 1.18 8.71 9.07
C THR A 69 2.02 8.15 10.21
N TYR A 70 1.64 8.42 11.46
CA TYR A 70 2.29 7.86 12.65
C TYR A 70 2.23 6.32 12.63
N LEU A 71 1.03 5.75 12.46
CA LEU A 71 0.83 4.30 12.39
C LEU A 71 1.60 3.68 11.23
N ASP A 72 1.44 4.21 10.01
CA ASP A 72 2.14 3.72 8.82
C ASP A 72 3.66 3.75 9.00
N PHE A 73 4.20 4.83 9.58
CA PHE A 73 5.63 4.98 9.82
C PHE A 73 6.16 3.94 10.78
N HIS A 74 5.47 3.73 11.92
CA HIS A 74 5.90 2.77 12.92
C HIS A 74 5.86 1.32 12.43
N ILE A 75 4.87 0.97 11.60
CA ILE A 75 4.85 -0.33 10.92
C ILE A 75 6.01 -0.43 9.93
N PHE A 76 6.18 0.57 9.05
CA PHE A 76 7.22 0.57 8.01
C PHE A 76 8.64 0.51 8.60
N ARG A 77 8.92 1.29 9.65
CA ARG A 77 10.19 1.30 10.37
C ARG A 77 10.49 -0.04 11.06
N SER A 78 9.46 -0.83 11.36
CA SER A 78 9.63 -2.11 12.06
C SER A 78 10.07 -3.25 11.14
N ILE A 79 9.93 -3.09 9.82
CA ILE A 79 10.35 -4.08 8.83
C ILE A 79 11.85 -4.38 8.97
N LYS A 80 12.16 -5.66 9.12
CA LYS A 80 13.55 -6.14 9.15
C LYS A 80 14.05 -6.48 7.76
N THR A 81 15.35 -6.40 7.57
CA THR A 81 15.99 -6.70 6.28
C THR A 81 15.77 -8.17 5.89
N GLU A 82 15.72 -9.07 6.88
CA GLU A 82 15.46 -10.50 6.69
C GLU A 82 14.11 -10.79 6.04
N GLU A 83 13.10 -9.95 6.34
CA GLU A 83 11.74 -10.07 5.79
C GLU A 83 11.69 -9.66 4.32
N LEU A 84 12.72 -8.97 3.82
CA LEU A 84 12.82 -8.43 2.46
C LEU A 84 13.77 -9.23 1.55
N LEU A 85 14.31 -10.34 2.04
CA LEU A 85 15.25 -11.18 1.30
C LEU A 85 14.63 -12.54 0.92
N ASN A 86 15.09 -13.13 -0.19
CA ASN A 86 14.66 -14.44 -0.67
C ASN A 86 13.15 -14.58 -0.88
N GLN A 87 12.43 -13.47 -1.08
CA GLN A 87 10.98 -13.45 -1.31
C GLN A 87 10.18 -14.16 -0.20
N VAL A 88 10.64 -14.10 1.06
CA VAL A 88 9.98 -14.82 2.17
C VAL A 88 8.53 -14.38 2.40
N TRP A 89 8.17 -13.15 2.02
CA TRP A 89 6.81 -12.61 2.08
C TRP A 89 5.85 -13.24 1.05
N MET A 90 6.37 -13.95 0.04
CA MET A 90 5.57 -14.64 -0.98
C MET A 90 5.44 -16.16 -0.72
N LYS A 91 6.16 -16.69 0.27
CA LYS A 91 6.30 -18.14 0.53
C LYS A 91 5.41 -18.61 1.67
N ASP A 92 5.28 -19.93 1.81
CA ASP A 92 4.59 -20.54 2.95
C ASP A 92 5.21 -20.12 4.28
N GLY A 93 4.35 -19.78 5.25
CA GLY A 93 4.73 -19.26 6.57
C GLY A 93 5.21 -17.81 6.54
N LYS A 94 4.84 -17.02 5.54
CA LYS A 94 5.13 -15.57 5.43
C LYS A 94 4.70 -14.76 6.66
N GLU A 95 3.67 -15.20 7.37
CA GLU A 95 3.16 -14.58 8.59
C GLU A 95 4.20 -14.61 9.71
N THR A 96 5.00 -15.68 9.77
CA THR A 96 6.10 -15.83 10.75
C THR A 96 7.43 -15.29 10.20
N LYS A 97 7.68 -15.44 8.90
CA LYS A 97 8.95 -15.07 8.27
C LYS A 97 9.04 -13.59 7.89
N ALA A 98 7.90 -12.94 7.65
CA ALA A 98 7.79 -11.55 7.21
C ALA A 98 6.64 -10.80 7.91
N PRO A 99 6.53 -10.87 9.25
CA PRO A 99 5.36 -10.38 9.99
C PRO A 99 5.06 -8.89 9.75
N HIS A 100 6.08 -8.03 9.62
CA HIS A 100 5.88 -6.59 9.42
C HIS A 100 5.53 -6.25 7.97
N VAL A 101 6.09 -6.98 7.00
CA VAL A 101 5.67 -6.85 5.59
C VAL A 101 4.20 -7.24 5.43
N MET A 102 3.79 -8.31 6.11
CA MET A 102 2.38 -8.72 6.15
C MET A 102 1.51 -7.67 6.86
N LEU A 103 2.01 -7.06 7.94
CA LEU A 103 1.30 -6.00 8.66
C LEU A 103 1.10 -4.74 7.83
N VAL A 104 2.10 -4.29 7.04
CA VAL A 104 1.93 -3.18 6.08
C VAL A 104 0.78 -3.48 5.12
N THR A 105 0.78 -4.70 4.55
CA THR A 105 -0.26 -5.11 3.59
C THR A 105 -1.64 -5.17 4.23
N LYS A 106 -1.72 -5.76 5.44
CA LYS A 106 -2.96 -5.82 6.22
C LYS A 106 -3.48 -4.41 6.51
N ARG A 107 -2.62 -3.51 7.00
CA ARG A 107 -3.01 -2.15 7.36
C ARG A 107 -3.44 -1.33 6.14
N PHE A 108 -2.75 -1.48 5.02
CA PHE A 108 -3.14 -0.87 3.75
C PHE A 108 -4.59 -1.20 3.36
N ASN A 109 -4.96 -2.48 3.48
CA ASN A 109 -6.30 -2.95 3.18
C ASN A 109 -7.33 -2.47 4.20
N GLU A 110 -6.99 -2.45 5.49
CA GLU A 110 -7.89 -1.94 6.55
C GLU A 110 -8.19 -0.46 6.38
N VAL A 111 -7.18 0.38 6.08
CA VAL A 111 -7.39 1.80 5.79
C VAL A 111 -8.27 1.97 4.56
N SER A 112 -8.01 1.20 3.51
CA SER A 112 -8.83 1.26 2.30
C SER A 112 -10.30 0.89 2.60
N LYS A 113 -10.52 -0.15 3.40
CA LYS A 113 -11.87 -0.56 3.83
C LYS A 113 -12.54 0.47 4.73
N LEU A 114 -11.80 1.11 5.63
CA LEU A 114 -12.32 2.17 6.48
C LEU A 114 -12.87 3.33 5.63
N VAL A 115 -12.08 3.80 4.66
CA VAL A 115 -12.47 4.88 3.73
C VAL A 115 -13.74 4.50 2.97
N VAL A 116 -13.80 3.30 2.38
CA VAL A 116 -14.99 2.84 1.64
C VAL A 116 -16.20 2.72 2.55
N SER A 117 -16.04 2.13 3.73
CA SER A 117 -17.13 1.93 4.70
C SER A 117 -17.70 3.26 5.18
N GLU A 118 -16.85 4.23 5.53
CA GLU A 118 -17.24 5.56 5.98
C GLU A 118 -18.09 6.31 4.92
N ILE A 119 -17.75 6.16 3.64
CA ILE A 119 -18.53 6.77 2.54
C ILE A 119 -19.84 6.01 2.31
N ILE A 120 -19.80 4.67 2.23
CA ILE A 120 -20.98 3.86 1.91
C ILE A 120 -22.04 3.91 3.03
N SER A 121 -21.62 4.06 4.28
CA SER A 121 -22.53 4.17 5.42
C SER A 121 -23.33 5.47 5.47
N ARG A 122 -23.08 6.44 4.58
CA ARG A 122 -23.83 7.71 4.53
C ARG A 122 -25.04 7.61 3.61
N PRO A 123 -26.27 7.82 4.13
CA PRO A 123 -27.49 7.64 3.36
C PRO A 123 -27.68 8.72 2.28
N GLU A 124 -27.35 9.97 2.61
CA GLU A 124 -27.61 11.12 1.75
C GLU A 124 -26.43 11.43 0.81
N VAL A 125 -26.75 11.82 -0.43
CA VAL A 125 -25.77 12.18 -1.45
C VAL A 125 -24.83 13.32 -0.99
N PRO A 126 -25.33 14.43 -0.39
CA PRO A 126 -24.47 15.52 0.04
C PRO A 126 -23.49 15.12 1.16
N ASP A 127 -23.95 14.26 2.08
CA ASP A 127 -23.11 13.76 3.17
C ASP A 127 -21.99 12.87 2.63
N ARG A 128 -22.30 12.00 1.67
CA ARG A 128 -21.27 11.22 0.96
C ARG A 128 -20.27 12.09 0.22
N ALA A 129 -20.74 13.13 -0.48
CA ALA A 129 -19.86 14.05 -1.19
C ALA A 129 -18.89 14.74 -0.22
N THR A 130 -19.40 15.24 0.91
CA THR A 130 -18.59 15.86 1.98
C THR A 130 -17.57 14.87 2.57
N CYS A 131 -17.95 13.59 2.71
CA CYS A 131 -17.04 12.53 3.14
C CYS A 131 -15.87 12.35 2.19
N ILE A 132 -16.16 12.26 0.89
CA ILE A 132 -15.17 12.11 -0.17
C ILE A 132 -14.23 13.32 -0.17
N GLU A 133 -14.77 14.53 -0.08
CA GLU A 133 -13.98 15.76 -0.03
C GLU A 133 -13.00 15.77 1.14
N LYS A 134 -13.45 15.34 2.33
CA LYS A 134 -12.58 15.22 3.50
C LYS A 134 -11.50 14.16 3.33
N TRP A 135 -11.81 12.98 2.77
CA TRP A 135 -10.79 11.97 2.47
C TRP A 135 -9.77 12.44 1.43
N VAL A 136 -10.21 13.20 0.42
CA VAL A 136 -9.29 13.84 -0.53
C VAL A 136 -8.39 14.86 0.16
N ALA A 137 -8.91 15.64 1.11
CA ALA A 137 -8.11 16.56 1.91
C ALA A 137 -7.09 15.80 2.78
N ILE A 138 -7.50 14.72 3.45
CA ILE A 138 -6.60 13.85 4.23
C ILE A 138 -5.48 13.30 3.33
N ALA A 139 -5.81 12.84 2.11
CA ALA A 139 -4.80 12.35 1.16
C ALA A 139 -3.82 13.45 0.71
N ASP A 140 -4.27 14.68 0.47
CA ASP A 140 -3.36 15.78 0.16
C ASP A 140 -2.48 16.18 1.35
N ILE A 141 -2.99 16.08 2.58
CA ILE A 141 -2.19 16.26 3.80
C ILE A 141 -1.15 15.15 3.92
N CYS A 142 -1.51 13.88 3.69
CA CYS A 142 -0.55 12.77 3.62
C CYS A 142 0.54 13.02 2.57
N ARG A 143 0.19 13.59 1.39
CA ARG A 143 1.18 14.01 0.39
C ARG A 143 2.13 15.08 0.94
N CYS A 144 1.62 16.06 1.70
CA CYS A 144 2.44 17.10 2.33
C CYS A 144 3.35 16.53 3.43
N LEU A 145 2.88 15.52 4.16
CA LEU A 145 3.66 14.74 5.12
C LEU A 145 4.59 13.71 4.44
N GLN A 146 4.63 13.66 3.11
CA GLN A 146 5.44 12.70 2.35
C GLN A 146 5.11 11.23 2.70
N ASN A 147 3.88 10.98 3.16
CA ASN A 147 3.30 9.65 3.35
C ASN A 147 2.63 9.20 2.03
N TYR A 148 3.43 8.76 1.07
CA TYR A 148 2.92 8.28 -0.22
C TYR A 148 2.16 6.96 -0.12
N ASN A 149 2.44 6.17 0.91
CA ASN A 149 1.64 4.99 1.25
C ASN A 149 0.18 5.38 1.58
N GLY A 150 0.00 6.36 2.47
CA GLY A 150 -1.31 6.91 2.84
C GLY A 150 -2.06 7.56 1.67
N VAL A 151 -1.35 8.28 0.79
CA VAL A 151 -1.94 8.79 -0.46
C VAL A 151 -2.50 7.64 -1.29
N LEU A 152 -1.72 6.58 -1.50
CA LEU A 152 -2.15 5.44 -2.31
C LEU A 152 -3.29 4.64 -1.65
N GLN A 153 -3.28 4.45 -0.32
CA GLN A 153 -4.38 3.80 0.41
C GLN A 153 -5.72 4.49 0.13
N ILE A 154 -5.76 5.82 0.31
CA ILE A 154 -6.99 6.59 0.12
C ILE A 154 -7.39 6.64 -1.36
N CYS A 155 -6.42 6.84 -2.27
CA CYS A 155 -6.68 6.84 -3.70
C CYS A 155 -7.24 5.50 -4.19
N ALA A 156 -6.67 4.38 -3.75
CA ALA A 156 -7.15 3.04 -4.09
C ALA A 156 -8.57 2.79 -3.57
N ALA A 157 -8.90 3.28 -2.38
CA ALA A 157 -10.25 3.20 -1.82
C ALA A 157 -11.28 3.98 -2.66
N LEU A 158 -10.94 5.20 -3.07
CA LEU A 158 -11.83 6.05 -3.88
C LEU A 158 -12.00 5.53 -5.32
N GLU A 159 -10.98 4.87 -5.87
CA GLU A 159 -11.05 4.16 -7.16
C GLU A 159 -11.68 2.77 -7.07
N SER A 160 -12.01 2.29 -5.87
CA SER A 160 -12.67 0.99 -5.70
C SER A 160 -14.02 0.96 -6.44
N SER A 161 -14.43 -0.22 -6.89
CA SER A 161 -15.67 -0.40 -7.64
C SER A 161 -16.90 0.12 -6.87
N SER A 162 -16.92 0.00 -5.54
CA SER A 162 -17.98 0.47 -4.66
C SER A 162 -18.13 1.99 -4.64
N ILE A 163 -17.04 2.74 -4.76
CA ILE A 163 -17.04 4.22 -4.69
C ILE A 163 -17.02 4.87 -6.08
N HIS A 164 -16.16 4.40 -6.98
CA HIS A 164 -15.98 5.00 -8.31
C HIS A 164 -17.29 4.98 -9.15
N ARG A 165 -18.19 4.04 -8.86
CA ARG A 165 -19.48 3.91 -9.56
C ARG A 165 -20.57 4.89 -9.11
N LEU A 166 -20.41 5.56 -7.97
CA LEU A 166 -21.41 6.47 -7.38
C LEU A 166 -21.47 7.81 -8.13
N LYS A 167 -21.92 7.79 -9.40
CA LYS A 167 -21.86 8.93 -10.31
C LYS A 167 -22.65 10.14 -9.80
N ASN A 168 -23.81 9.92 -9.18
CA ASN A 168 -24.61 11.03 -8.63
C ASN A 168 -23.87 11.69 -7.47
N THR A 169 -23.18 10.90 -6.64
CA THR A 169 -22.33 11.42 -5.56
C THR A 169 -21.15 12.24 -6.11
N TRP A 170 -20.41 11.71 -7.09
CA TRP A 170 -19.27 12.40 -7.72
C TRP A 170 -19.64 13.69 -8.45
N GLU A 171 -20.88 13.82 -8.95
CA GLU A 171 -21.38 15.06 -9.55
C GLU A 171 -21.48 16.20 -8.52
N VAL A 172 -21.84 15.87 -7.28
CA VAL A 172 -21.99 16.84 -6.17
C VAL A 172 -20.65 17.20 -5.53
N VAL A 173 -19.64 16.31 -5.60
CA VAL A 173 -18.29 16.60 -5.09
C VAL A 173 -17.73 17.87 -5.74
N ALA A 174 -17.26 18.78 -4.90
CA ALA A 174 -16.71 20.07 -5.28
C ALA A 174 -15.59 19.91 -6.33
N LYS A 175 -15.64 20.76 -7.36
CA LYS A 175 -14.67 20.74 -8.46
C LYS A 175 -13.21 20.84 -7.99
N PRO A 176 -12.84 21.69 -7.00
CA PRO A 176 -11.47 21.71 -6.48
C PRO A 176 -11.02 20.37 -5.88
N SER A 177 -11.91 19.70 -5.15
CA SER A 177 -11.63 18.39 -4.55
C SER A 177 -11.42 17.33 -5.63
N ARG A 178 -12.26 17.29 -6.68
CA ARG A 178 -12.04 16.39 -7.83
C ARG A 178 -10.70 16.63 -8.52
N GLN A 179 -10.32 17.89 -8.74
CA GLN A 179 -9.01 18.22 -9.33
C GLN A 179 -7.83 17.85 -8.43
N SER A 180 -7.98 17.99 -7.11
CA SER A 180 -6.97 17.53 -6.15
C SER A 180 -6.82 16.00 -6.23
N PHE A 181 -7.94 15.28 -6.24
CA PHE A 181 -7.96 13.82 -6.36
C PHE A 181 -7.30 13.33 -7.66
N GLU A 182 -7.58 13.94 -8.81
CA GLU A 182 -6.93 13.62 -10.10
C GLU A 182 -5.40 13.80 -10.04
N LYS A 183 -4.91 14.85 -9.38
CA LYS A 183 -3.47 15.07 -9.19
C LYS A 183 -2.84 13.99 -8.30
N LEU A 184 -3.52 13.61 -7.22
CA LEU A 184 -3.08 12.54 -6.32
C LEU A 184 -3.05 11.19 -7.04
N LEU A 185 -4.07 10.87 -7.85
CA LEU A 185 -4.09 9.66 -8.67
C LEU A 185 -2.92 9.62 -9.67
N ASN A 186 -2.62 10.73 -10.32
CA ASN A 186 -1.47 10.80 -11.23
C ASN A 186 -0.14 10.59 -10.49
N LEU A 187 0.00 11.13 -9.27
CA LEU A 187 1.19 10.94 -8.44
C LEU A 187 1.43 9.46 -8.12
N VAL A 188 0.39 8.73 -7.72
CA VAL A 188 0.48 7.32 -7.29
C VAL A 188 0.14 6.30 -8.38
N ALA A 189 0.04 6.74 -9.63
CA ALA A 189 -0.31 5.89 -10.75
C ALA A 189 0.66 4.71 -10.89
N ALA A 190 0.13 3.49 -11.01
CA ALA A 190 0.94 2.27 -11.20
C ALA A 190 1.62 2.18 -12.57
N SER A 191 1.29 3.09 -13.50
CA SER A 191 1.87 3.15 -14.84
C SER A 191 3.39 3.29 -14.78
N ALA A 192 4.08 2.61 -15.71
CA ALA A 192 5.54 2.55 -15.78
C ALA A 192 6.19 2.22 -14.41
N ARG A 193 5.60 1.28 -13.66
CA ARG A 193 6.06 0.82 -12.33
C ARG A 193 6.16 1.96 -11.31
N PHE A 194 5.11 2.77 -11.21
CA PHE A 194 5.03 3.91 -10.29
C PHE A 194 6.04 5.03 -10.59
N LYS A 195 6.25 5.34 -11.89
CA LYS A 195 7.26 6.33 -12.32
C LYS A 195 7.16 7.66 -11.56
N ASN A 196 5.97 8.25 -11.47
CA ASN A 196 5.78 9.57 -10.85
C ASN A 196 6.10 9.55 -9.34
N MET A 197 5.66 8.51 -8.63
CA MET A 197 5.98 8.34 -7.21
C MET A 197 7.48 8.11 -7.00
N ARG A 198 8.14 7.31 -7.85
CA ARG A 198 9.61 7.13 -7.79
C ARG A 198 10.36 8.44 -7.98
N GLU A 199 9.98 9.22 -8.98
CA GLU A 199 10.57 10.55 -9.23
C GLU A 199 10.41 11.48 -8.03
N MET A 200 9.26 11.42 -7.36
CA MET A 200 9.02 12.19 -6.14
C MET A 200 9.90 11.69 -4.97
N LEU A 201 9.96 10.39 -4.74
CA LEU A 201 10.79 9.77 -3.70
C LEU A 201 12.28 10.09 -3.88
N HIS A 202 12.78 10.13 -5.12
CA HIS A 202 14.16 10.51 -5.40
C HIS A 202 14.49 11.97 -5.03
N ARG A 203 13.50 12.86 -5.04
CA ARG A 203 13.66 14.29 -4.73
C ARG A 203 13.29 14.63 -3.28
N CYS A 204 12.73 13.67 -2.56
CA CYS A 204 12.26 13.84 -1.20
C CYS A 204 13.41 13.63 -0.21
N ASP A 205 13.42 14.46 0.84
CA ASP A 205 14.23 14.24 2.02
C ASP A 205 13.35 13.69 3.16
N PRO A 206 13.83 12.71 3.93
CA PRO A 206 13.08 12.16 5.07
C PRO A 206 12.66 13.25 6.08
N PRO A 207 11.57 13.04 6.86
CA PRO A 207 10.78 11.81 6.97
C PRO A 207 9.86 11.59 5.76
N CYS A 208 9.71 10.33 5.35
CA CYS A 208 8.91 9.92 4.19
C CYS A 208 8.51 8.45 4.32
N ILE A 209 7.34 8.09 3.79
CA ILE A 209 6.85 6.70 3.74
C ILE A 209 6.52 6.34 2.29
N PRO A 210 7.35 5.51 1.63
CA PRO A 210 7.04 5.02 0.30
C PRO A 210 5.99 3.90 0.31
N TYR A 211 5.38 3.63 -0.84
CA TYR A 211 4.64 2.39 -1.02
C TYR A 211 5.59 1.18 -1.11
N LEU A 212 5.55 0.31 -0.09
CA LEU A 212 6.45 -0.84 0.02
C LEU A 212 6.35 -1.82 -1.17
N GLY A 213 5.15 -2.03 -1.72
CA GLY A 213 4.93 -3.00 -2.80
C GLY A 213 5.75 -2.71 -4.06
N MET A 214 6.11 -1.44 -4.29
CA MET A 214 7.01 -1.03 -5.35
C MET A 214 8.40 -1.65 -5.18
N TYR A 215 8.97 -1.57 -3.98
CA TYR A 215 10.27 -2.14 -3.66
C TYR A 215 10.24 -3.66 -3.58
N LEU A 216 9.15 -4.26 -3.08
CA LEU A 216 8.98 -5.72 -3.10
C LEU A 216 9.00 -6.27 -4.52
N THR A 217 8.39 -5.54 -5.47
CA THR A 217 8.45 -5.91 -6.90
C THR A 217 9.87 -5.86 -7.44
N ASP A 218 10.65 -4.84 -7.07
CA ASP A 218 12.04 -4.70 -7.50
C ASP A 218 12.92 -5.81 -6.91
N LEU A 219 12.76 -6.12 -5.62
CA LEU A 219 13.44 -7.22 -4.94
C LEU A 219 13.09 -8.57 -5.57
N SER A 220 11.80 -8.81 -5.86
CA SER A 220 11.37 -10.04 -6.52
C SER A 220 12.03 -10.22 -7.89
N PHE A 221 12.09 -9.14 -8.69
CA PHE A 221 12.73 -9.18 -10.00
C PHE A 221 14.24 -9.49 -9.91
N ILE A 222 14.94 -8.95 -8.90
CA ILE A 222 16.36 -9.23 -8.68
C ILE A 222 16.57 -10.69 -8.25
N GLU A 223 15.70 -11.21 -7.38
CA GLU A 223 15.78 -12.57 -6.85
C GLU A 223 15.55 -13.63 -7.95
N GLU A 224 14.59 -13.39 -8.84
CA GLU A 224 14.27 -14.27 -9.97
C GLU A 224 15.26 -14.13 -11.14
N GLY A 225 15.81 -12.94 -11.34
CA GLY A 225 16.69 -12.63 -12.46
C GLY A 225 18.13 -13.16 -12.33
N ALA A 226 18.55 -13.59 -11.13
CA ALA A 226 19.93 -14.04 -10.89
C ALA A 226 20.05 -15.09 -9.77
N LEU A 227 20.93 -16.07 -9.97
CA LEU A 227 21.31 -17.04 -8.94
C LEU A 227 22.27 -16.41 -7.91
N ASP A 228 22.17 -16.87 -6.66
CA ASP A 228 23.08 -16.45 -5.56
C ASP A 228 24.52 -16.91 -5.77
N ILE A 229 24.67 -18.05 -6.46
CA ILE A 229 25.96 -18.66 -6.79
C ILE A 229 26.06 -18.72 -8.32
N THR A 230 27.20 -18.26 -8.82
CA THR A 230 27.58 -18.33 -10.23
C THR A 230 27.84 -19.78 -10.67
N GLU A 231 27.89 -20.02 -11.98
CA GLU A 231 28.23 -21.33 -12.56
C GLU A 231 29.59 -21.89 -12.09
N HIS A 232 30.50 -21.04 -11.62
CA HIS A 232 31.80 -21.43 -11.09
C HIS A 232 31.80 -21.73 -9.57
N GLY A 233 30.63 -21.80 -8.93
CA GLY A 233 30.52 -22.03 -7.49
C GLY A 233 30.90 -20.80 -6.62
N LEU A 234 31.06 -19.62 -7.23
CA LEU A 234 31.38 -18.37 -6.53
C LEU A 234 30.11 -17.56 -6.24
N ILE A 235 30.13 -16.76 -5.18
CA ILE A 235 29.01 -15.89 -4.82
C ILE A 235 28.81 -14.77 -5.85
N ASN A 236 27.56 -14.55 -6.23
CA ASN A 236 27.17 -13.54 -7.20
C ASN A 236 27.08 -12.15 -6.54
N PHE A 237 28.21 -11.45 -6.45
CA PHE A 237 28.26 -10.10 -5.89
C PHE A 237 27.50 -9.05 -6.72
N CYS A 238 27.21 -9.31 -8.00
CA CYS A 238 26.37 -8.42 -8.79
C CYS A 238 24.93 -8.43 -8.25
N LYS A 239 24.36 -9.63 -8.03
CA LYS A 239 23.04 -9.78 -7.38
C LYS A 239 23.02 -9.13 -5.99
N MET A 240 24.04 -9.42 -5.16
CA MET A 240 24.13 -8.87 -3.81
C MET A 240 24.17 -7.34 -3.80
N ARG A 241 24.88 -6.72 -4.76
CA ARG A 241 24.94 -5.26 -4.88
C ARG A 241 23.58 -4.66 -5.27
N MET A 242 22.84 -5.31 -6.16
CA MET A 242 21.49 -4.87 -6.55
C MET A 242 20.52 -4.93 -5.37
N LEU A 243 20.52 -6.04 -4.62
CA LEU A 243 19.71 -6.17 -3.39
C LEU A 243 20.09 -5.11 -2.35
N ALA A 244 21.40 -4.93 -2.10
CA ALA A 244 21.89 -3.92 -1.16
C ALA A 244 21.40 -2.51 -1.52
N HIS A 245 21.39 -2.16 -2.80
CA HIS A 245 20.92 -0.85 -3.25
C HIS A 245 19.46 -0.60 -2.86
N VAL A 246 18.57 -1.55 -3.16
CA VAL A 246 17.15 -1.43 -2.83
C VAL A 246 16.92 -1.38 -1.31
N LEU A 247 17.60 -2.25 -0.56
CA LEU A 247 17.48 -2.27 0.91
C LEU A 247 17.95 -0.95 1.54
N MET A 248 19.01 -0.35 1.02
CA MET A 248 19.49 0.95 1.50
C MET A 248 18.49 2.07 1.24
N GLU A 249 17.81 2.07 0.08
CA GLU A 249 16.76 3.04 -0.21
C GLU A 249 15.61 2.92 0.80
N ILE A 250 15.14 1.71 1.08
CA ILE A 250 14.10 1.47 2.10
C ILE A 250 14.56 2.00 3.46
N ARG A 251 15.81 1.69 3.86
CA ARG A 251 16.36 2.12 5.16
C ARG A 251 16.49 3.62 5.29
N ARG A 252 16.85 4.33 4.22
CA ARG A 252 16.94 5.80 4.21
C ARG A 252 15.68 6.45 4.79
N TYR A 253 14.51 5.94 4.44
CA TYR A 253 13.22 6.48 4.87
C TYR A 253 12.87 6.17 6.34
N THR A 254 13.54 5.20 6.97
CA THR A 254 13.28 4.81 8.37
C THR A 254 14.15 5.53 9.40
N GLN A 255 15.18 6.25 8.95
CA GLN A 255 16.19 6.87 9.83
C GLN A 255 15.72 8.16 10.49
N THR A 256 14.87 8.93 9.81
CA THR A 256 14.33 10.20 10.32
C THR A 256 12.90 9.99 10.79
N PRO A 257 12.61 10.15 12.09
CA PRO A 257 11.25 9.99 12.60
C PRO A 257 10.36 11.16 12.22
N TYR A 258 9.06 10.91 12.16
CA TYR A 258 8.05 11.95 12.17
C TYR A 258 7.96 12.58 13.57
N MET A 259 7.79 13.90 13.63
CA MET A 259 7.53 14.64 14.87
C MET A 259 6.01 14.81 15.04
N ILE A 260 5.31 13.70 15.24
CA ILE A 260 3.86 13.64 15.44
C ILE A 260 3.60 13.18 16.87
N GLU A 261 2.80 13.95 17.60
CA GLU A 261 2.35 13.58 18.94
C GLU A 261 1.16 12.63 18.84
N LEU A 262 1.28 11.45 19.45
CA LEU A 262 0.25 10.42 19.45
C LEU A 262 -1.05 10.92 20.12
N ARG A 263 -2.14 10.92 19.37
CA ARG A 263 -3.52 11.15 19.84
C ARG A 263 -4.31 9.85 19.86
N GLN A 264 -4.42 9.27 21.06
CA GLN A 264 -5.00 7.93 21.24
C GLN A 264 -6.44 7.85 20.73
N GLU A 265 -7.24 8.89 20.91
CA GLU A 265 -8.63 8.95 20.48
C GLU A 265 -8.80 8.82 18.95
N VAL A 266 -7.87 9.39 18.19
CA VAL A 266 -7.88 9.31 16.71
C VAL A 266 -7.32 7.96 16.25
N VAL A 267 -6.30 7.42 16.94
CA VAL A 267 -5.81 6.06 16.71
C VAL A 267 -6.91 5.02 16.97
N ASP A 268 -7.67 5.17 18.05
CA ASP A 268 -8.79 4.29 18.38
C ASP A 268 -9.86 4.33 17.28
N TYR A 269 -10.14 5.50 16.68
CA TYR A 269 -11.00 5.61 15.50
C TYR A 269 -10.41 4.87 14.29
N LEU A 270 -9.13 5.09 13.99
CA LEU A 270 -8.43 4.49 12.84
C LEU A 270 -8.27 2.96 12.95
N LEU A 271 -8.29 2.42 14.16
CA LEU A 271 -8.11 0.99 14.45
C LEU A 271 -9.41 0.27 14.86
N ASP A 272 -10.57 0.95 14.82
CA ASP A 272 -11.86 0.36 15.20
C ASP A 272 -12.36 -0.65 14.15
N PRO A 273 -12.34 -1.97 14.45
CA PRO A 273 -12.73 -2.98 13.49
C PRO A 273 -14.24 -3.01 13.24
N THR A 274 -15.04 -2.43 14.13
CA THR A 274 -16.51 -2.44 14.03
C THR A 274 -17.03 -1.53 12.90
N ARG A 275 -16.16 -0.65 12.38
CA ARG A 275 -16.43 0.26 11.27
C ARG A 275 -16.13 -0.33 9.90
N LEU A 276 -15.46 -1.49 9.86
CA LEU A 276 -15.02 -2.11 8.63
C LEU A 276 -16.11 -3.03 8.07
N LEU A 277 -16.69 -2.63 6.94
CA LEU A 277 -17.54 -3.49 6.14
C LEU A 277 -16.68 -4.41 5.25
N SER A 278 -17.22 -5.58 4.91
CA SER A 278 -16.59 -6.47 3.93
C SER A 278 -16.71 -5.91 2.50
N ASP A 279 -15.88 -6.39 1.59
CA ASP A 279 -15.90 -5.95 0.19
C ASP A 279 -17.28 -6.23 -0.45
N ASP A 280 -17.87 -7.39 -0.15
CA ASP A 280 -19.23 -7.75 -0.59
C ASP A 280 -20.28 -6.79 -0.01
N GLN A 281 -20.23 -6.52 1.30
CA GLN A 281 -21.17 -5.60 1.96
C GLN A 281 -21.09 -4.19 1.37
N THR A 282 -19.89 -3.64 1.17
CA THR A 282 -19.72 -2.30 0.60
C THR A 282 -20.23 -2.23 -0.84
N TYR A 283 -19.98 -3.27 -1.63
CA TYR A 283 -20.39 -3.29 -3.02
C TYR A 283 -21.90 -3.45 -3.19
N GLU A 284 -22.52 -4.35 -2.42
CA GLU A 284 -23.98 -4.51 -2.36
C GLU A 284 -24.66 -3.22 -1.91
N ALA A 285 -24.19 -2.61 -0.83
CA ALA A 285 -24.70 -1.33 -0.36
C ALA A 285 -24.55 -0.23 -1.43
N SER A 286 -23.43 -0.18 -2.16
CA SER A 286 -23.27 0.78 -3.27
C SER A 286 -24.34 0.60 -4.36
N LEU A 287 -24.73 -0.64 -4.67
CA LEU A 287 -25.75 -0.95 -5.68
C LEU A 287 -27.14 -0.52 -5.21
N THR A 288 -27.42 -0.63 -3.92
CA THR A 288 -28.65 -0.13 -3.31
C THR A 288 -28.69 1.41 -3.31
N ILE A 289 -27.57 2.07 -2.98
CA ILE A 289 -27.46 3.53 -2.92
C ILE A 289 -27.61 4.15 -4.32
N GLU A 290 -26.88 3.62 -5.31
CA GLU A 290 -26.98 4.05 -6.71
C GLU A 290 -27.12 2.83 -7.63
N PRO A 291 -28.36 2.41 -7.98
CA PRO A 291 -28.60 1.27 -8.86
C PRO A 291 -27.94 1.43 -10.23
N ARG A 292 -27.55 0.31 -10.84
CA ARG A 292 -27.09 0.32 -12.24
C ARG A 292 -28.23 0.85 -13.11
N ARG A 293 -27.92 1.80 -14.01
CA ARG A 293 -28.88 2.23 -15.02
C ARG A 293 -29.31 1.00 -15.84
N THR A 294 -30.51 0.50 -15.58
CA THR A 294 -31.15 -0.47 -16.46
C THR A 294 -31.48 0.28 -17.73
N PHE A 295 -30.81 -0.05 -18.84
CA PHE A 295 -31.32 0.32 -20.14
C PHE A 295 -32.70 -0.35 -20.26
N ASN A 296 -33.77 0.42 -20.05
CA ASN A 296 -35.10 0.00 -20.43
C ASN A 296 -35.05 -0.29 -21.91
N LYS A 297 -34.98 -1.57 -22.27
CA LYS A 297 -35.39 -2.02 -23.60
C LYS A 297 -36.86 -1.66 -23.70
N SER A 298 -37.17 -0.58 -24.40
CA SER A 298 -38.51 -0.35 -24.92
C SER A 298 -38.98 -1.64 -25.59
N PRO A 299 -40.23 -2.09 -25.41
CA PRO A 299 -40.71 -3.28 -26.09
C PRO A 299 -40.76 -3.00 -27.59
N GLN A 300 -39.72 -3.39 -28.32
CA GLN A 300 -39.78 -3.45 -29.78
C GLN A 300 -40.81 -4.50 -30.15
N GLN A 301 -41.81 -4.05 -30.90
CA GLN A 301 -42.88 -4.85 -31.48
C GLN A 301 -42.31 -6.11 -32.15
N GLN A 302 -43.03 -7.21 -31.95
CA GLN A 302 -42.82 -8.48 -32.62
C GLN A 302 -42.79 -8.31 -34.14
N THR A 303 -41.66 -8.62 -34.75
CA THR A 303 -41.61 -9.13 -36.13
C THR A 303 -40.72 -10.36 -36.16
N THR A 304 -41.35 -11.48 -36.51
CA THR A 304 -40.82 -12.85 -36.64
C THR A 304 -39.79 -13.01 -37.77
N PRO A 305 -39.05 -14.13 -37.81
CA PRO A 305 -37.65 -14.17 -38.20
C PRO A 305 -37.41 -14.60 -39.66
N SER A 306 -36.25 -14.23 -40.20
CA SER A 306 -35.67 -14.85 -41.39
C SER A 306 -34.31 -15.49 -41.06
N THR A 307 -34.28 -16.82 -41.17
CA THR A 307 -33.15 -17.75 -41.38
C THR A 307 -32.11 -17.16 -42.36
N SER A 308 -30.80 -17.44 -42.38
CA SER A 308 -29.87 -18.50 -41.92
C SER A 308 -28.44 -17.89 -42.09
N VAL A 309 -27.35 -18.33 -41.47
CA VAL A 309 -26.51 -19.51 -41.78
C VAL A 309 -25.43 -19.64 -40.67
N ALA A 310 -25.07 -20.88 -40.34
CA ALA A 310 -24.15 -21.26 -39.27
C ALA A 310 -22.64 -21.19 -39.62
N ALA A 311 -21.85 -20.85 -38.58
CA ALA A 311 -20.50 -21.21 -38.12
C ALA A 311 -19.49 -22.00 -39.02
N PRO A 312 -18.15 -21.93 -38.74
CA PRO A 312 -17.63 -22.67 -37.58
C PRO A 312 -16.50 -21.99 -36.77
N SER A 313 -16.45 -22.45 -35.52
CA SER A 313 -15.43 -22.36 -34.48
C SER A 313 -14.07 -22.96 -34.86
N THR A 314 -13.00 -22.47 -34.24
CA THR A 314 -11.77 -23.26 -33.99
C THR A 314 -11.09 -22.84 -32.69
N GLN A 315 -10.78 -23.87 -31.89
CA GLN A 315 -10.03 -23.91 -30.65
C GLN A 315 -8.50 -23.87 -30.91
N TYR A 316 -7.73 -23.97 -29.80
CA TYR A 316 -6.30 -24.33 -29.65
C TYR A 316 -5.33 -23.14 -29.49
N GLU A 317 -4.36 -23.10 -28.56
CA GLU A 317 -3.84 -24.10 -27.60
C GLU A 317 -2.91 -23.39 -26.59
N ASP A 318 -2.76 -23.98 -25.41
CA ASP A 318 -1.69 -23.73 -24.45
C ASP A 318 -0.31 -24.06 -25.04
N LYS A 319 0.69 -23.24 -24.71
CA LYS A 319 2.10 -23.61 -24.54
C LYS A 319 2.74 -22.73 -23.49
#